data_AF-A0A356UFH5-F1
#
_entry.id   AF-A0A356UFH5-F1
#
_cell.length_a   1.000
_cell.length_b   1.000
_cell.length_c   1.000
_cell.angle_alpha   90.00
_cell.angle_beta   90.00
_cell.angle_gamma   90.00
#
_symmetry.space_group_name_H-M   'P 1'
#
loop_
_entity.id
_entity.type
_entity.pdbx_description
1 polymer ?
#
loop_
_entity_poly.entity_id
_entity_poly.type
_entity_poly.pdbx_seq_one_letter_code
_entity_poly.pdbx_strand_id
1 'polypeptide(L)'
;MRFILGRAGTGKTYICLKEIQQVLTQAPEGSPLILLVPEQATFQNELALLTESSMCGTIRAQVLSFRRLAWRVLQETGGATRKHISEPGKCMILRNISEKRASQLKVFQRATKKEGFYATLTRTLTEMKLNR
;
A
#
# COMPACT_ATOMS: atom_id res chain seq x y z
N MET A 1 9.04 12.13 18.27
CA MET A 1 7.80 11.44 17.90
C MET A 1 6.64 12.16 18.57
N ARG A 2 5.56 12.49 17.84
CA ARG A 2 4.40 13.21 18.39
C ARG A 2 3.12 12.41 18.11
N PHE A 3 2.29 12.23 19.13
CA PHE A 3 1.00 11.56 19.00
C PHE A 3 -0.11 12.61 18.97
N ILE A 4 -0.95 12.56 17.93
CA ILE A 4 -2.14 13.42 17.80
C ILE A 4 -3.36 12.52 17.99
N LEU A 5 -3.96 12.57 19.18
CA LEU A 5 -5.07 11.70 19.57
C LEU A 5 -6.37 12.49 19.69
N GLY A 6 -7.50 11.84 19.45
CA GLY A 6 -8.83 12.44 19.54
C GLY A 6 -9.89 11.61 18.84
N ARG A 7 -11.17 11.82 19.20
CA ARG A 7 -12.32 11.14 18.60
C ARG A 7 -12.41 11.40 17.09
N ALA A 8 -13.22 10.62 16.36
CA ALA A 8 -13.55 10.95 14.98
C ALA A 8 -14.13 12.38 14.92
N GLY A 9 -13.76 13.16 13.90
CA GLY A 9 -14.21 14.55 13.74
C GLY A 9 -13.42 15.63 14.51
N THR A 10 -12.45 15.27 15.36
CA THR A 10 -11.66 16.27 16.13
C THR A 10 -10.60 17.03 15.33
N GLY A 11 -10.65 17.00 13.99
CA GLY A 11 -9.73 17.78 13.14
C GLY A 11 -8.28 17.25 13.06
N LYS A 12 -8.01 16.00 13.42
CA LYS A 12 -6.64 15.42 13.35
C LYS A 12 -6.00 15.57 11.97
N THR A 13 -6.76 15.23 10.91
CA THR A 13 -6.30 15.35 9.52
C THR A 13 -5.98 16.80 9.17
N TYR A 14 -6.86 17.74 9.56
CA TYR A 14 -6.66 19.17 9.34
C TYR A 14 -5.39 19.69 10.02
N ILE A 15 -5.13 19.29 11.26
CA ILE A 15 -3.90 19.65 11.99
C ILE A 15 -2.66 19.21 11.20
N CYS A 16 -2.63 17.95 10.74
CA CYS A 16 -1.49 17.43 9.98
C CYS A 16 -1.28 18.21 8.66
N LEU A 17 -2.34 18.47 7.92
CA LEU A 17 -2.28 19.20 6.65
C LEU A 17 -1.78 20.63 6.84
N LYS A 18 -2.33 21.33 7.84
CA LYS A 18 -1.96 22.72 8.16
C LYS A 18 -0.48 22.84 8.55
N GLU A 19 0.04 21.90 9.32
CA GLU A 19 1.46 21.90 9.69
C GLU A 19 2.37 21.66 8.49
N ILE A 20 2.00 20.74 7.59
CA ILE A 20 2.75 20.51 6.36
C ILE A 20 2.78 21.81 5.53
N GLN A 21 1.63 22.47 5.38
CA GLN A 21 1.54 23.75 4.65
C GLN A 21 2.39 24.84 5.28
N GLN A 22 2.36 25.00 6.60
CA GLN A 22 3.19 25.98 7.30
C GLN A 22 4.69 25.74 7.04
N VAL A 23 5.14 24.48 7.09
CA VAL A 23 6.53 24.12 6.82
C VAL A 23 6.90 24.36 5.35
N LEU A 24 5.97 24.16 4.41
CA LEU A 24 6.19 24.46 2.99
C LEU A 24 6.29 25.96 2.73
N THR A 25 5.44 26.78 3.36
CA THR A 25 5.45 28.24 3.20
C THR A 25 6.73 28.86 3.77
N GLN A 26 7.23 28.33 4.90
CA GLN A 26 8.43 28.85 5.55
C GLN A 26 9.72 28.42 4.86
N ALA A 27 9.77 27.22 4.31
CA ALA A 27 10.95 26.68 3.64
C ALA A 27 10.55 25.92 2.37
N PRO A 28 10.37 26.58 1.22
CA PRO A 28 9.94 25.91 0.00
C PRO A 28 10.91 24.82 -0.45
N GLU A 29 12.22 25.06 -0.25
CA GLU A 29 13.29 24.12 -0.55
C GLU A 29 13.83 23.51 0.75
N GLY A 30 13.48 22.26 0.99
CA GLY A 30 13.90 21.52 2.18
C GLY A 30 13.65 20.03 2.03
N SER A 31 13.92 19.27 3.09
CA SER A 31 13.76 17.81 3.06
C SER A 31 12.33 17.38 2.69
N PRO A 32 12.15 16.23 2.03
CA PRO A 32 10.84 15.73 1.61
C PRO A 32 9.85 15.61 2.78
N LEU A 33 8.61 16.03 2.55
CA LEU A 33 7.51 15.86 3.51
C LEU A 33 6.58 14.74 3.01
N ILE A 34 6.39 13.69 3.80
CA ILE A 34 5.58 12.53 3.42
C ILE A 34 4.35 12.46 4.31
N LEU A 35 3.18 12.61 3.71
CA LEU A 35 1.89 12.32 4.36
C LEU A 35 1.48 10.89 3.99
N LEU A 36 1.63 9.97 4.94
CA LEU A 36 1.31 8.56 4.76
C LEU A 36 -0.16 8.30 5.09
N VAL A 37 -0.93 7.82 4.11
CA VAL A 37 -2.38 7.58 4.22
C VAL A 37 -2.77 6.21 3.67
N PRO A 38 -3.97 5.69 4.00
CA PRO A 38 -4.51 4.53 3.32
C PRO A 38 -4.59 4.73 1.80
N GLU A 39 -4.43 3.66 1.02
CA GLU A 39 -4.43 3.73 -0.45
C GLU A 39 -5.73 4.34 -1.01
N GLN A 40 -6.85 4.14 -0.30
CA GLN A 40 -8.16 4.66 -0.67
C GLN A 40 -8.30 6.18 -0.43
N ALA A 41 -7.40 6.79 0.34
CA ALA A 41 -7.49 8.17 0.78
C ALA A 41 -6.43 9.09 0.17
N THR A 42 -5.58 8.59 -0.74
CA THR A 42 -4.46 9.39 -1.29
C THR A 42 -4.97 10.62 -2.05
N PHE A 43 -5.93 10.44 -2.95
CA PHE A 43 -6.43 11.55 -3.79
C PHE A 43 -7.11 12.64 -2.97
N GLN A 44 -7.94 12.26 -2.00
CA GLN A 44 -8.63 13.23 -1.13
C GLN A 44 -7.63 14.06 -0.31
N ASN A 45 -6.60 13.43 0.25
CA ASN A 45 -5.60 14.14 1.04
C ASN A 45 -4.68 15.01 0.17
N GLU A 46 -4.39 14.57 -1.07
CA GLU A 46 -3.61 15.35 -2.03
C GLU A 46 -4.38 16.62 -2.45
N LEU A 47 -5.67 16.48 -2.77
CA LEU A 47 -6.52 17.62 -3.05
C LEU A 47 -6.59 18.57 -1.84
N ALA A 48 -6.84 18.05 -0.64
CA ALA A 48 -6.92 18.86 0.57
C ALA A 48 -5.61 19.63 0.86
N LEU A 49 -4.46 18.98 0.63
CA LEU A 49 -3.15 19.62 0.77
C LEU A 49 -2.98 20.82 -0.16
N LEU A 50 -3.47 20.71 -1.40
CA LEU A 50 -3.37 21.76 -2.42
C LEU A 50 -4.42 22.86 -2.23
N THR A 51 -5.69 22.50 -2.03
CA THR A 51 -6.82 23.43 -1.95
C THR A 51 -6.73 24.38 -0.77
N GLU A 52 -6.22 23.92 0.38
CA GLU A 52 -6.07 24.76 1.57
C GLU A 52 -4.75 25.55 1.58
N SER A 53 -3.90 25.38 0.56
CA SER A 53 -2.64 26.11 0.42
C SER A 53 -2.75 27.24 -0.59
N SER A 54 -2.00 28.32 -0.39
CA SER A 54 -1.84 29.38 -1.40
C SER A 54 -0.94 28.96 -2.58
N MET A 55 -0.62 27.66 -2.70
CA MET A 55 0.29 27.11 -3.69
C MET A 55 -0.50 26.32 -4.74
N CYS A 56 -0.22 26.55 -6.02
CA CYS A 56 -0.84 25.79 -7.12
C CYS A 56 -0.31 24.35 -7.26
N GLY A 57 0.65 23.94 -6.43
CA GLY A 57 1.31 22.64 -6.49
C GLY A 57 2.45 22.54 -5.48
N THR A 58 2.87 21.31 -5.15
CA THR A 58 4.05 21.06 -4.32
C THR A 58 4.83 19.85 -4.85
N ILE A 59 6.14 20.02 -5.00
CA ILE A 59 7.07 18.93 -5.33
C ILE A 59 7.61 18.29 -4.04
N ARG A 60 7.75 19.11 -2.99
CA ARG A 60 8.37 18.74 -1.72
C ARG A 60 7.47 17.89 -0.83
N ALA A 61 6.17 18.21 -0.78
CA ALA A 61 5.21 17.43 0.01
C ALA A 61 4.48 16.42 -0.86
N GLN A 62 4.44 15.18 -0.39
CA GLN A 62 3.87 14.06 -1.14
C GLN A 62 2.90 13.28 -0.28
N VAL A 63 1.72 13.01 -0.84
CA VAL A 63 0.74 12.11 -0.24
C VAL A 63 0.96 10.71 -0.79
N LEU A 64 1.40 9.79 0.06
CA LEU A 64 1.78 8.44 -0.34
C LEU A 64 0.97 7.40 0.44
N SER A 65 0.64 6.30 -0.23
CA SER A 65 0.23 5.07 0.43
C SER A 65 1.45 4.23 0.78
N PHE A 66 1.31 3.26 1.69
CA PHE A 66 2.38 2.29 1.98
C PHE A 66 2.90 1.61 0.72
N ARG A 67 2.01 1.28 -0.23
CA ARG A 67 2.40 0.68 -1.51
C ARG A 67 3.27 1.61 -2.35
N ARG A 68 2.86 2.88 -2.50
CA ARG A 68 3.61 3.88 -3.27
C ARG A 68 4.95 4.21 -2.61
N LEU A 69 4.96 4.34 -1.29
CA LEU A 69 6.17 4.58 -0.51
C LEU A 69 7.17 3.42 -0.67
N ALA A 70 6.72 2.17 -0.50
CA ALA A 70 7.57 1.00 -0.68
C ALA A 70 8.15 0.93 -2.10
N TRP A 71 7.34 1.23 -3.12
CA TRP A 71 7.81 1.26 -4.50
C TRP A 71 8.87 2.33 -4.73
N ARG A 72 8.66 3.56 -4.21
CA ARG A 72 9.65 4.64 -4.28
C ARG A 72 10.98 4.24 -3.64
N VAL A 73 10.94 3.69 -2.43
CA VAL A 73 12.14 3.22 -1.74
C VAL A 73 12.84 2.13 -2.56
N LEU A 74 12.10 1.13 -3.07
CA LEU A 74 12.66 0.05 -3.89
C LEU A 74 13.22 0.51 -5.25
N GLN A 75 12.79 1.66 -5.75
CA GLN A 75 13.40 2.27 -6.93
C GLN A 75 14.74 2.91 -6.59
N GLU A 76 14.82 3.62 -5.46
CA GLU A 76 16.03 4.31 -5.02
C GLU A 76 17.10 3.33 -4.49
N THR A 77 16.71 2.30 -3.76
CA THR A 77 17.62 1.32 -3.15
C THR A 77 17.83 0.05 -3.97
N GLY A 78 17.12 -0.08 -5.09
CA GLY A 78 17.05 -1.32 -5.89
C GLY A 78 16.01 -2.32 -5.37
N GLY A 79 15.59 -3.24 -6.27
CA GLY A 79 14.56 -4.24 -6.01
C GLY A 79 13.24 -4.02 -6.77
N ALA A 80 13.03 -2.83 -7.35
CA ALA A 80 11.85 -2.52 -8.16
C ALA A 80 11.74 -3.32 -9.48
N THR A 81 12.83 -3.93 -9.95
CA THR A 81 12.87 -4.74 -11.18
C THR A 81 12.27 -6.14 -11.03
N ARG A 82 11.86 -6.55 -9.83
CA ARG A 82 11.18 -7.83 -9.61
C ARG A 82 9.79 -7.81 -10.25
N LYS A 83 9.54 -8.73 -11.19
CA LYS A 83 8.21 -8.91 -11.81
C LYS A 83 7.17 -9.23 -10.74
N HIS A 84 6.18 -8.36 -10.59
CA HIS A 84 5.04 -8.61 -9.73
C HIS A 84 4.11 -9.64 -10.38
N ILE A 85 3.68 -10.65 -9.63
CA ILE A 85 2.75 -11.67 -10.11
C ILE A 85 1.35 -11.23 -9.71
N SER A 86 0.48 -11.06 -10.70
CA SER A 86 -0.93 -10.73 -10.48
C SER A 86 -1.65 -11.84 -9.71
N GLU A 87 -2.78 -11.52 -9.07
CA GLU A 87 -3.56 -12.51 -8.32
C GLU A 87 -3.98 -13.72 -9.18
N PRO A 88 -4.47 -13.54 -10.44
CA PRO A 88 -4.70 -14.68 -11.33
C PRO A 88 -3.43 -15.46 -11.64
N GLY A 89 -2.29 -14.77 -11.80
CA GLY A 89 -0.99 -15.41 -12.01
C GLY A 89 -0.57 -16.30 -10.84
N LYS A 90 -0.81 -15.86 -9.59
CA LYS A 90 -0.57 -16.68 -8.40
C LYS A 90 -1.46 -17.92 -8.40
N CYS A 91 -2.75 -17.78 -8.74
CA CYS A 91 -3.67 -18.91 -8.88
C CYS A 91 -3.18 -19.92 -9.94
N MET A 92 -2.73 -19.44 -11.11
CA MET A 92 -2.19 -20.30 -12.18
C MET A 92 -0.93 -21.05 -11.74
N ILE A 93 -0.01 -20.38 -11.05
CA ILE A 93 1.21 -21.00 -10.52
C ILE A 93 0.86 -22.06 -9.48
N LEU A 94 -0.03 -21.74 -8.53
CA LEU A 94 -0.46 -22.68 -7.49
C LEU A 94 -1.19 -23.89 -8.07
N ARG A 95 -2.00 -23.70 -9.11
CA ARG A 95 -2.64 -24.77 -9.87
C ARG A 95 -1.61 -25.70 -10.50
N ASN A 96 -0.66 -25.15 -11.26
CA ASN A 96 0.40 -25.92 -11.91
C ASN A 96 1.24 -26.73 -10.89
N ILE A 97 1.62 -26.12 -9.76
CA ILE A 97 2.37 -26.81 -8.69
C ILE A 97 1.54 -27.95 -8.09
N SER A 98 0.26 -27.71 -7.84
CA SER A 98 -0.64 -28.69 -7.21
C SER A 98 -0.96 -29.86 -8.12
N GLU A 99 -1.11 -29.63 -9.43
CA GLU A 99 -1.28 -30.70 -10.42
C GLU A 99 -0.02 -31.58 -10.52
N LYS A 100 1.17 -30.98 -10.57
CA LYS A 100 2.45 -31.71 -10.59
C LYS A 100 2.73 -32.53 -9.33
N ARG A 101 2.18 -32.12 -8.19
CA ARG A 101 2.38 -32.77 -6.88
C ARG A 101 1.10 -33.38 -6.32
N ALA A 102 0.12 -33.66 -7.17
CA ALA A 102 -1.20 -34.10 -6.72
C ALA A 102 -1.15 -35.39 -5.86
N SER A 103 -0.23 -36.30 -6.16
CA SER A 103 -0.02 -37.55 -5.40
C SER A 103 0.57 -37.35 -4.00
N GLN A 104 1.15 -36.18 -3.72
CA GLN A 104 1.76 -35.85 -2.41
C GLN A 104 0.77 -35.15 -1.47
N LEU A 105 -0.38 -34.70 -1.98
CA LEU A 105 -1.40 -34.01 -1.19
C LEU A 105 -2.25 -35.03 -0.42
N LYS A 106 -2.00 -35.20 0.88
CA LYS A 106 -2.72 -36.19 1.71
C LYS A 106 -4.20 -35.86 1.95
N VAL A 107 -4.53 -34.57 2.09
CA VAL A 107 -5.88 -34.12 2.48
C VAL A 107 -6.61 -33.41 1.32
N PHE A 108 -5.89 -32.60 0.54
CA PHE A 108 -6.50 -31.72 -0.46
C PHE A 108 -6.61 -32.31 -1.87
N GLN A 109 -6.24 -33.58 -2.08
CA GLN A 109 -6.22 -34.21 -3.41
C GLN A 109 -7.55 -34.14 -4.18
N ARG A 110 -8.69 -34.23 -3.46
CA ARG A 110 -10.02 -34.07 -4.06
C ARG A 110 -10.44 -32.61 -4.19
N ALA A 111 -9.93 -31.75 -3.33
CA ALA A 111 -10.26 -30.33 -3.29
C ALA A 111 -9.60 -29.54 -4.43
N THR A 112 -8.45 -29.98 -4.94
CA THR A 112 -7.76 -29.36 -6.10
C THR A 112 -8.59 -29.33 -7.38
N LYS A 113 -9.59 -30.20 -7.50
CA LYS A 113 -10.52 -30.26 -8.64
C LYS A 113 -11.74 -29.34 -8.49
N LYS A 114 -11.96 -28.75 -7.31
CA LYS A 114 -13.09 -27.86 -7.08
C LYS A 114 -12.78 -26.47 -7.62
N GLU A 115 -13.78 -25.86 -8.26
CA GLU A 115 -13.71 -24.44 -8.60
C GLU A 115 -13.51 -23.59 -7.34
N GLY A 116 -12.74 -22.51 -7.47
CA GLY A 116 -12.45 -21.60 -6.36
C GLY A 116 -11.41 -22.08 -5.35
N PHE A 117 -11.03 -23.36 -5.32
CA PHE A 117 -10.02 -23.87 -4.37
C PHE A 117 -8.70 -23.08 -4.41
N TYR A 118 -8.19 -22.82 -5.62
CA TYR A 118 -6.94 -22.07 -5.80
C TYR A 118 -7.07 -20.60 -5.43
N ALA A 119 -8.26 -19.99 -5.57
CA ALA A 119 -8.49 -18.63 -5.12
C ALA A 119 -8.46 -18.55 -3.58
N THR A 120 -9.13 -19.48 -2.91
CA THR A 120 -9.07 -19.60 -1.44
C THR A 120 -7.66 -19.86 -0.95
N LEU A 121 -6.94 -20.81 -1.56
CA LEU A 121 -5.56 -21.11 -1.19
C LEU A 121 -4.63 -19.90 -1.37
N THR A 122 -4.76 -19.17 -2.49
CA THR A 122 -3.97 -17.95 -2.73
C THR A 122 -4.25 -16.89 -1.67
N ARG A 123 -5.52 -16.70 -1.31
CA ARG A 123 -5.92 -15.78 -0.25
C ARG A 123 -5.31 -16.17 1.10
N THR A 124 -5.43 -17.44 1.51
CA THR A 124 -4.87 -17.93 2.77
C THR A 124 -3.35 -17.75 2.83
N LEU A 125 -2.63 -18.10 1.75
CA LEU A 125 -1.19 -17.89 1.66
C LEU A 125 -0.80 -16.41 1.71
N THR A 126 -1.64 -15.52 1.18
CA THR A 126 -1.43 -14.07 1.24
C THR A 126 -1.65 -13.54 2.65
N GLU A 127 -2.69 -14.00 3.36
CA GLU A 127 -2.94 -13.65 4.77
C GLU A 127 -1.79 -14.13 5.68
N MET A 128 -1.27 -15.35 5.46
CA MET A 128 -0.11 -15.87 6.20
C MET A 128 1.17 -15.04 5.99
N LYS A 129 1.34 -14.42 4.83
CA LYS A 129 2.48 -13.51 4.57
C LYS A 129 2.33 -12.17 5.28
N LEU A 130 1.10 -11.69 5.43
CA LEU A 130 0.81 -10.41 6.07
C LEU A 130 0.98 -10.46 7.59
N ASN A 131 0.69 -11.62 8.20
CA ASN A 131 0.71 -11.84 9.64
C ASN A 131 1.97 -12.60 10.13
N ARG A 132 3.09 -12.49 9.40
CA ARG A 132 4.39 -13.05 9.78
C ARG A 132 5.28 -11.96 10.34
#